data_AF-A0A6G2DVR1-F1
#
_entry.id   AF-A0A6G2DVR1-F1
#
_cell.length_a   1.000
_cell.length_b   1.000
_cell.length_c   1.000
_cell.angle_alpha   90.00
_cell.angle_beta   90.00
_cell.angle_gamma   90.00
#
_symmetry.space_group_name_H-M   'P 1'
#
loop_
_entity.id
_entity.type
_entity.pdbx_description
1 polymer ?
#
loop_
_entity_poly.entity_id
_entity_poly.type
_entity_poly.pdbx_seq_one_letter_code
_entity_poly.pdbx_strand_id
1 'polypeptide(L)'
;FYLGSDELEGKVMDTITHYLDYLGFDHKDLILSGLSMGTFPALYYGASFEPHAIIVGKPLANLGTIASRGRLDAPGVSNLAFDCLIHHTGGTSSQDMTELDQRFWKIFKQANFSKTTFGLSYMKDEEMDPQAYEQLVSYLCNTGAKILSKGTAGRHNDDTDTNISWFLHFYRMVLETGFGREKR
;
A
#
# COMPACT_ATOMS: atom_id res chain seq x y z
N PHE A 1 -4.81 3.77 9.38
CA PHE A 1 -3.87 3.03 8.52
C PHE A 1 -3.55 1.60 9.02
N TYR A 2 -4.36 1.02 9.93
CA TYR A 2 -4.17 -0.33 10.49
C TYR A 2 -2.87 -0.57 11.27
N LEU A 3 -2.02 0.45 11.41
CA LEU A 3 -0.84 0.44 12.23
C LEU A 3 -1.20 0.68 13.70
N GLY A 4 -0.52 0.04 14.65
CA GLY A 4 -0.87 0.10 16.06
C GLY A 4 0.11 -0.62 16.98
N SER A 5 -0.45 -1.23 18.03
CA SER A 5 0.28 -2.13 18.92
C SER A 5 0.56 -3.47 18.25
N ASP A 6 1.54 -4.20 18.75
CA ASP A 6 1.84 -5.57 18.31
C ASP A 6 0.60 -6.48 18.40
N GLU A 7 -0.29 -6.25 19.37
CA GLU A 7 -1.55 -6.99 19.48
C GLU A 7 -2.50 -6.70 18.29
N LEU A 8 -2.67 -5.42 17.92
CA LEU A 8 -3.55 -5.06 16.80
C LEU A 8 -2.99 -5.63 15.49
N GLU A 9 -1.70 -5.40 15.24
CA GLU A 9 -1.05 -5.82 14.01
C GLU A 9 -0.95 -7.35 13.92
N GLY A 10 -0.64 -8.01 15.04
CA GLY A 10 -0.69 -9.46 15.18
C GLY A 10 -2.05 -10.02 14.84
N LYS A 11 -3.15 -9.44 15.36
CA LYS A 11 -4.51 -9.89 15.02
C LYS A 11 -4.86 -9.73 13.54
N VAL A 12 -4.34 -8.70 12.85
CA VAL A 12 -4.52 -8.57 11.40
C VAL A 12 -3.84 -9.73 10.68
N MET A 13 -2.58 -10.00 11.01
CA MET A 13 -1.80 -11.10 10.45
C MET A 13 -2.45 -12.47 10.75
N ASP A 14 -2.83 -12.71 12.00
CA ASP A 14 -3.47 -13.95 12.45
C ASP A 14 -4.79 -14.19 11.74
N THR A 15 -5.58 -13.13 11.50
CA THR A 15 -6.86 -13.25 10.78
C THR A 15 -6.64 -13.67 9.33
N ILE A 16 -5.64 -13.10 8.64
CA ILE A 16 -5.31 -13.47 7.27
C ILE A 16 -4.83 -14.93 7.22
N THR A 17 -3.90 -15.29 8.10
CA THR A 17 -3.37 -16.66 8.21
C THR A 17 -4.50 -17.66 8.50
N HIS A 18 -5.41 -17.34 9.43
CA HIS A 18 -6.54 -18.20 9.76
C HIS A 18 -7.41 -18.53 8.53
N TYR A 19 -7.71 -17.55 7.69
CA TYR A 19 -8.52 -17.78 6.50
C TYR A 19 -7.76 -18.48 5.37
N LEU A 20 -6.44 -18.31 5.27
CA LEU A 20 -5.61 -19.13 4.39
C LEU A 20 -5.67 -20.60 4.81
N ASP A 21 -5.44 -20.89 6.10
CA ASP A 21 -5.50 -22.25 6.65
C ASP A 21 -6.88 -22.87 6.47
N TYR A 22 -7.94 -22.11 6.76
CA TYR A 22 -9.32 -22.55 6.61
C TYR A 22 -9.66 -22.96 5.17
N LEU A 23 -9.12 -22.24 4.18
CA LEU A 23 -9.33 -22.52 2.76
C LEU A 23 -8.35 -23.56 2.20
N GLY A 24 -7.35 -23.98 2.97
CA GLY A 24 -6.25 -24.82 2.48
C GLY A 24 -5.36 -24.12 1.45
N PHE A 25 -5.26 -22.79 1.56
CA PHE A 25 -4.48 -21.91 0.69
C PHE A 25 -3.16 -21.54 1.35
N ASP A 26 -2.20 -21.09 0.55
CA ASP A 26 -0.96 -20.50 1.05
C ASP A 26 -0.72 -19.11 0.42
N HIS A 27 0.45 -18.53 0.65
CA HIS A 27 0.77 -17.19 0.17
C HIS A 27 0.67 -17.02 -1.37
N LYS A 28 0.87 -18.07 -2.18
CA LYS A 28 0.70 -17.99 -3.66
C LYS A 28 -0.77 -17.95 -4.09
N ASP A 29 -1.70 -18.10 -3.16
CA ASP A 29 -3.14 -18.00 -3.37
C ASP A 29 -3.72 -16.70 -2.76
N LEU A 30 -2.88 -15.89 -2.10
CA LEU A 30 -3.26 -14.64 -1.46
C LEU A 30 -3.15 -13.45 -2.43
N ILE A 31 -4.18 -12.60 -2.44
CA ILE A 31 -4.13 -11.26 -3.03
C ILE A 31 -4.46 -10.25 -1.93
N LEU A 32 -3.57 -9.30 -1.68
CA LEU A 32 -3.85 -8.17 -0.80
C LEU A 32 -4.09 -6.93 -1.66
N SER A 33 -5.09 -6.15 -1.29
CA SER A 33 -5.45 -4.97 -2.08
C SER A 33 -6.05 -3.85 -1.26
N GLY A 34 -5.97 -2.64 -1.79
CA GLY A 34 -6.59 -1.47 -1.17
C GLY A 34 -6.53 -0.22 -2.03
N LEU A 35 -7.32 0.78 -1.64
CA LEU A 35 -7.37 2.10 -2.26
C LEU A 35 -7.12 3.16 -1.20
N SER A 36 -6.34 4.19 -1.52
CA SER A 36 -6.00 5.30 -0.60
C SER A 36 -5.52 4.78 0.76
N MET A 37 -6.22 5.03 1.87
CA MET A 37 -5.84 4.52 3.19
C MET A 37 -5.62 3.00 3.23
N GLY A 38 -6.35 2.22 2.40
CA GLY A 38 -6.22 0.77 2.33
C GLY A 38 -4.93 0.29 1.64
N THR A 39 -4.20 1.15 0.94
CA THR A 39 -2.93 0.73 0.30
C THR A 39 -1.85 0.44 1.31
N PHE A 40 -1.81 1.22 2.40
CA PHE A 40 -0.82 1.08 3.45
C PHE A 40 -0.82 -0.33 4.06
N PRO A 41 -1.93 -0.88 4.61
CA PRO A 41 -1.93 -2.24 5.14
C PRO A 41 -1.70 -3.30 4.05
N ALA A 42 -2.20 -3.09 2.83
CA ALA A 42 -2.01 -4.05 1.74
C ALA A 42 -0.53 -4.22 1.39
N LEU A 43 0.24 -3.11 1.38
CA LEU A 43 1.67 -3.13 1.15
C LEU A 43 2.45 -3.57 2.40
N TYR A 44 2.09 -3.03 3.57
CA TYR A 44 2.78 -3.26 4.84
C TYR A 44 2.70 -4.72 5.29
N TYR A 45 1.49 -5.28 5.40
CA TYR A 45 1.31 -6.68 5.77
C TYR A 45 1.63 -7.62 4.61
N GLY A 46 1.44 -7.18 3.37
CA GLY A 46 1.83 -7.96 2.20
C GLY A 46 3.32 -8.25 2.14
N ALA A 47 4.17 -7.39 2.71
CA ALA A 47 5.59 -7.68 2.87
C ALA A 47 5.84 -8.91 3.75
N SER A 48 5.02 -9.14 4.79
CA SER A 48 5.16 -10.30 5.68
C SER A 48 4.61 -11.60 5.07
N PHE A 49 3.67 -11.50 4.13
CA PHE A 49 3.08 -12.68 3.47
C PHE A 49 3.76 -13.07 2.16
N GLU A 50 4.42 -12.15 1.47
CA GLU A 50 4.97 -12.37 0.12
C GLU A 50 3.90 -12.99 -0.84
N PRO A 51 2.73 -12.32 -0.98
CA PRO A 51 1.57 -12.89 -1.64
C PRO A 51 1.78 -13.03 -3.16
N HIS A 52 0.85 -13.75 -3.81
CA HIS A 52 0.76 -13.80 -5.27
C HIS A 52 0.71 -12.40 -5.89
N ALA A 53 -0.11 -11.52 -5.32
CA ALA A 53 -0.24 -10.15 -5.79
C ALA A 53 -0.56 -9.15 -4.69
N ILE A 54 -0.08 -7.92 -4.89
CA ILE A 54 -0.48 -6.72 -4.15
C ILE A 54 -1.03 -5.70 -5.15
N ILE A 55 -2.30 -5.32 -4.99
CA ILE A 55 -2.98 -4.44 -5.95
C ILE A 55 -3.44 -3.21 -5.20
N VAL A 56 -2.90 -2.05 -5.57
CA VAL A 56 -3.15 -0.78 -4.88
C VAL A 56 -3.51 0.33 -5.85
N GLY A 57 -4.45 1.17 -5.43
CA GLY A 57 -4.77 2.41 -6.12
C GLY A 57 -4.58 3.61 -5.20
N LYS A 58 -3.98 4.67 -5.74
CA LYS A 58 -3.59 5.90 -5.02
C LYS A 58 -2.70 5.55 -3.81
N PRO A 59 -1.51 4.97 -4.06
CA PRO A 59 -0.66 4.43 -3.00
C PRO A 59 -0.25 5.52 -2.00
N LEU A 60 -0.47 5.22 -0.73
CA LEU A 60 0.02 5.93 0.45
C LEU A 60 0.92 4.98 1.24
N ALA A 61 2.17 5.38 1.48
CA ALA A 61 3.20 4.60 2.17
C ALA A 61 3.93 5.42 3.25
N ASN A 62 4.03 6.74 3.07
CA ASN A 62 4.82 7.65 3.88
C ASN A 62 3.91 8.49 4.80
N LEU A 63 3.44 7.92 5.92
CA LEU A 63 2.53 8.62 6.84
C LEU A 63 3.14 9.86 7.49
N GLY A 64 4.43 9.84 7.79
CA GLY A 64 5.16 11.00 8.30
C GLY A 64 5.29 12.10 7.25
N THR A 65 5.53 11.74 5.98
CA THR A 65 5.48 12.68 4.86
C THR A 65 4.08 13.28 4.69
N ILE A 66 3.02 12.47 4.72
CA ILE A 66 1.63 12.94 4.63
C ILE A 66 1.33 13.91 5.78
N ALA A 67 1.75 13.60 7.01
CA ALA A 67 1.61 14.50 8.16
C ALA A 67 2.35 15.83 7.92
N SER A 68 3.61 15.80 7.49
CA SER A 68 4.40 17.00 7.17
C SER A 68 3.67 17.92 6.18
N ARG A 69 3.14 17.33 5.09
CA ARG A 69 2.46 18.06 4.02
C ARG A 69 1.12 18.63 4.46
N GLY A 70 0.39 17.93 5.32
CA GLY A 70 -0.87 18.40 5.90
C GLY A 70 -0.76 19.73 6.66
N ARG A 71 0.43 20.10 7.15
CA ARG A 71 0.65 21.37 7.86
C ARG A 71 0.92 22.57 6.96
N LEU A 72 1.55 22.36 5.81
CA LEU A 72 2.14 23.45 5.01
C LEU A 72 1.62 23.47 3.58
N ASP A 73 1.75 22.35 2.86
CA ASP A 73 1.59 22.30 1.41
C ASP A 73 0.18 21.89 0.98
N ALA A 74 -0.53 21.18 1.85
CA ALA A 74 -1.85 20.65 1.56
C ALA A 74 -2.72 20.65 2.83
N PRO A 75 -3.16 21.81 3.35
CA PRO A 75 -3.94 21.90 4.59
C PRO A 75 -5.32 21.21 4.53
N GLY A 76 -5.79 20.84 3.33
CA GLY A 76 -6.95 19.96 3.13
C GLY A 76 -6.62 18.46 3.19
N VAL A 77 -5.34 18.10 3.23
CA VAL A 77 -4.82 16.74 3.29
C VAL A 77 -4.65 16.34 4.75
N SER A 78 -5.68 15.66 5.24
CA SER A 78 -5.67 14.72 6.35
C SER A 78 -4.93 15.18 7.62
N ASN A 79 -5.57 16.04 8.42
CA ASN A 79 -5.26 16.23 9.85
C ASN A 79 -5.10 14.88 10.59
N LEU A 80 -5.78 13.83 10.11
CA LEU A 80 -5.69 12.47 10.63
C LEU A 80 -4.26 11.88 10.56
N ALA A 81 -3.42 12.29 9.61
CA ALA A 81 -2.03 11.85 9.58
C ALA A 81 -1.20 12.45 10.73
N PHE A 82 -1.53 13.65 11.22
CA PHE A 82 -0.91 14.23 12.41
C PHE A 82 -1.25 13.46 13.67
N ASP A 83 -2.51 13.05 13.82
CA ASP A 83 -2.93 12.21 14.95
C ASP A 83 -2.23 10.85 14.91
N CYS A 84 -2.09 10.25 13.70
CA CYS A 84 -1.31 9.03 13.52
C CYS A 84 0.17 9.24 13.89
N LEU A 85 0.78 10.37 13.50
CA LEU A 85 2.16 10.70 13.86
C LEU A 85 2.34 10.73 15.37
N ILE A 86 1.56 11.57 16.06
CA ILE A 86 1.64 11.74 17.52
C ILE A 86 1.36 10.41 18.23
N HIS A 87 0.37 9.64 17.76
CA HIS A 87 0.04 8.35 18.36
C HIS A 87 1.20 7.34 18.27
N HIS A 88 1.95 7.34 17.17
CA HIS A 88 3.00 6.34 16.93
C HIS A 88 4.39 6.74 17.42
N THR A 89 4.71 8.04 17.44
CA THR A 89 6.05 8.52 17.80
C THR A 89 6.07 9.33 19.10
N GLY A 90 4.91 9.83 19.54
CA GLY A 90 4.80 10.76 20.67
C GLY A 90 5.26 12.18 20.35
N GLY A 91 5.67 12.47 19.11
CA GLY A 91 6.26 13.74 18.69
C GLY A 91 5.75 14.27 17.35
N THR A 92 6.21 15.46 16.97
CA THR A 92 5.81 16.16 15.73
C THR A 92 7.00 16.73 14.95
N SER A 93 8.21 16.30 15.28
CA SER A 93 9.45 16.75 14.63
C SER A 93 9.65 16.08 13.28
N SER A 94 10.56 16.60 12.46
CA SER A 94 10.96 15.95 11.20
C SER A 94 11.58 14.55 11.45
N GLN A 95 12.19 14.34 12.62
CA GLN A 95 12.69 13.02 13.01
C GLN A 95 11.54 12.04 13.24
N ASP A 96 10.49 12.46 13.95
CA ASP A 96 9.29 11.65 14.17
C ASP A 96 8.62 11.26 12.83
N MET A 97 8.53 12.22 11.90
CA MET A 97 7.98 11.97 10.57
C MET A 97 8.83 10.94 9.81
N THR A 98 10.15 11.10 9.85
CA THR A 98 11.07 10.15 9.21
C THR A 98 10.96 8.77 9.86
N GLU A 99 10.86 8.70 11.19
CA GLU A 99 10.71 7.44 11.93
C GLU A 99 9.44 6.69 11.51
N LEU A 100 8.31 7.39 11.40
CA LEU A 100 7.06 6.78 10.98
C LEU A 100 7.11 6.27 9.53
N ASP A 101 7.73 7.02 8.62
CA ASP A 101 7.96 6.54 7.24
C ASP A 101 8.87 5.29 7.24
N GLN A 102 9.94 5.30 8.04
CA GLN A 102 10.86 4.17 8.13
C GLN A 102 10.21 2.92 8.74
N ARG A 103 9.19 3.05 9.59
CA ARG A 103 8.44 1.89 10.10
C ARG A 103 7.83 1.09 8.95
N PHE A 104 7.24 1.76 7.96
CA PHE A 104 6.74 1.11 6.75
C PHE A 104 7.89 0.49 5.93
N TRP A 105 8.89 1.30 5.57
CA TRP A 105 9.95 0.87 4.65
C TRP A 105 10.85 -0.22 5.22
N LYS A 106 11.06 -0.27 6.54
CA LYS A 106 11.84 -1.33 7.18
C LYS A 106 11.20 -2.70 6.98
N ILE A 107 9.88 -2.80 7.12
CA ILE A 107 9.14 -4.04 6.89
C ILE A 107 9.06 -4.34 5.39
N PHE A 108 8.66 -3.35 4.58
CA PHE A 108 8.51 -3.53 3.15
C PHE A 108 9.81 -3.99 2.46
N LYS A 109 10.96 -3.45 2.89
CA LYS A 109 12.26 -3.75 2.27
C LYS A 109 12.90 -5.08 2.72
N GLN A 110 12.30 -5.77 3.68
CA GLN A 110 12.76 -7.09 4.14
C GLN A 110 12.15 -8.25 3.34
N ALA A 111 11.07 -8.01 2.61
CA ALA A 111 10.32 -9.03 1.89
C ALA A 111 10.99 -9.47 0.59
N ASN A 112 10.81 -10.74 0.24
CA ASN A 112 11.16 -11.30 -1.05
C ASN A 112 9.98 -11.25 -2.02
N PHE A 113 9.93 -10.18 -2.82
CA PHE A 113 8.87 -10.00 -3.82
C PHE A 113 9.14 -10.65 -5.18
N SER A 114 10.15 -11.52 -5.31
CA SER A 114 10.53 -12.12 -6.61
C SER A 114 9.40 -12.91 -7.30
N LYS A 115 8.37 -13.30 -6.55
CA LYS A 115 7.18 -14.03 -7.05
C LYS A 115 5.88 -13.22 -6.92
N THR A 116 5.95 -11.96 -6.49
CA THR A 116 4.78 -11.12 -6.28
C THR A 116 4.53 -10.21 -7.49
N THR A 117 3.28 -10.13 -7.92
CA THR A 117 2.83 -9.15 -8.91
C THR A 117 2.24 -7.92 -8.24
N PHE A 118 2.75 -6.74 -8.57
CA PHE A 118 2.22 -5.46 -8.12
C PHE A 118 1.34 -4.83 -9.20
N GLY A 119 0.10 -4.48 -8.85
CA GLY A 119 -0.77 -3.63 -9.66
C GLY A 119 -0.88 -2.24 -9.04
N LEU A 120 -0.34 -1.22 -9.70
CA LEU A 120 -0.21 0.15 -9.17
C LEU A 120 -1.01 1.14 -10.02
N SER A 121 -2.22 1.50 -9.58
CA SER A 121 -2.97 2.62 -10.18
C SER A 121 -2.69 3.90 -9.41
N TYR A 122 -1.88 4.81 -9.92
CA TYR A 122 -1.41 5.98 -9.16
C TYR A 122 -1.92 7.31 -9.74
N MET A 123 -1.88 8.35 -8.91
CA MET A 123 -2.15 9.73 -9.34
C MET A 123 -0.83 10.39 -9.72
N LYS A 124 -0.77 11.04 -10.88
CA LYS A 124 0.45 11.70 -11.37
C LYS A 124 0.78 12.96 -10.58
N ASP A 125 -0.24 13.65 -10.10
CA ASP A 125 -0.12 14.90 -9.33
C ASP A 125 -0.51 14.64 -7.86
N GLU A 126 -0.17 13.46 -7.34
CA GLU A 126 -0.46 13.04 -5.96
C GLU A 126 0.04 14.08 -4.95
N GLU A 127 -0.89 14.69 -4.21
CA GLU A 127 -0.57 15.79 -3.29
C GLU A 127 -0.35 15.31 -1.85
N MET A 128 -0.87 14.13 -1.48
CA MET A 128 -0.75 13.59 -0.13
C MET A 128 0.61 12.94 0.10
N ASP A 129 0.96 12.00 -0.78
CA ASP A 129 2.20 11.23 -0.72
C ASP A 129 2.90 11.21 -2.09
N PRO A 130 3.44 12.36 -2.53
CA PRO A 130 3.89 12.58 -3.91
C PRO A 130 4.98 11.61 -4.36
N GLN A 131 5.72 11.01 -3.41
CA GLN A 131 6.84 10.13 -3.71
C GLN A 131 6.51 8.64 -3.58
N ALA A 132 5.31 8.28 -3.09
CA ALA A 132 4.96 6.87 -2.82
C ALA A 132 5.18 5.97 -4.04
N TYR A 133 4.62 6.35 -5.19
CA TYR A 133 4.72 5.56 -6.41
C TYR A 133 6.17 5.41 -6.88
N GLU A 134 6.91 6.51 -6.96
CA GLU A 134 8.30 6.49 -7.45
C GLU A 134 9.21 5.68 -6.54
N GLN A 135 9.06 5.81 -5.21
CA GLN A 135 9.82 5.03 -4.23
C GLN A 135 9.48 3.54 -4.29
N LEU A 136 8.19 3.19 -4.40
CA LEU A 136 7.74 1.80 -4.55
C LEU A 136 8.35 1.18 -5.80
N VAL A 137 8.21 1.82 -6.96
CA VAL A 137 8.74 1.29 -8.23
C VAL A 137 10.26 1.21 -8.20
N SER A 138 10.95 2.24 -7.70
CA SER A 138 12.42 2.25 -7.61
C SER A 138 12.95 1.09 -6.77
N TYR A 139 12.27 0.75 -5.68
CA TYR A 139 12.64 -0.41 -4.87
C TYR A 139 12.28 -1.72 -5.58
N LEU A 140 11.03 -1.87 -6.04
CA LEU A 140 10.50 -3.12 -6.63
C LEU A 140 11.23 -3.54 -7.92
N CYS A 141 11.74 -2.60 -8.71
CA CYS A 141 12.56 -2.91 -9.89
C CYS A 141 13.82 -3.72 -9.54
N ASN A 142 14.28 -3.69 -8.30
CA ASN A 142 15.46 -4.41 -7.83
C ASN A 142 15.15 -5.73 -7.10
N THR A 143 13.88 -6.11 -6.95
CA THR A 143 13.46 -7.31 -6.18
C THR A 143 13.07 -8.50 -7.06
N GLY A 144 12.96 -8.31 -8.38
CA GLY A 144 12.41 -9.31 -9.30
C GLY A 144 10.88 -9.34 -9.35
N ALA A 145 10.21 -8.44 -8.64
CA ALA A 145 8.75 -8.31 -8.69
C ALA A 145 8.25 -7.94 -10.10
N LYS A 146 7.07 -8.43 -10.45
CA LYS A 146 6.38 -8.01 -11.67
C LYS A 146 5.58 -6.75 -11.37
N ILE A 147 5.76 -5.68 -12.14
CA ILE A 147 5.07 -4.40 -11.91
C ILE A 147 4.14 -4.10 -13.10
N LEU A 148 2.85 -3.96 -12.81
CA LEU A 148 1.83 -3.40 -13.69
C LEU A 148 1.49 -2.01 -13.14
N SER A 149 1.67 -0.95 -13.92
CA SER A 149 1.36 0.40 -13.44
C SER A 149 0.63 1.25 -14.44
N LYS A 150 -0.23 2.14 -13.92
CA LYS A 150 -0.92 3.16 -14.71
C LYS A 150 -1.14 4.42 -13.90
N GLY A 151 -0.69 5.54 -14.46
CA GLY A 151 -0.92 6.88 -13.89
C GLY A 151 -2.18 7.54 -14.46
N THR A 152 -2.97 8.12 -13.57
CA THR A 152 -4.11 9.01 -13.87
C THR A 152 -3.72 10.45 -13.55
N ALA A 153 -4.06 11.41 -14.42
CA ALA A 153 -3.73 12.82 -14.18
C ALA A 153 -4.61 13.39 -13.07
N GLY A 154 -4.10 14.38 -12.34
CA GLY A 154 -4.79 15.02 -11.23
C GLY A 154 -4.29 14.60 -9.85
N ARG A 155 -4.80 15.30 -8.83
CA ARG A 155 -4.49 15.11 -7.41
C ARG A 155 -5.25 13.92 -6.84
N HIS A 156 -5.04 13.63 -5.56
CA HIS A 156 -5.49 12.38 -4.92
C HIS A 156 -6.94 11.98 -5.24
N ASN A 157 -7.88 12.93 -5.30
CA ASN A 157 -9.30 12.66 -5.53
C ASN A 157 -9.82 13.06 -6.91
N ASP A 158 -8.97 13.62 -7.77
CA ASP A 158 -9.34 13.93 -9.15
C ASP A 158 -9.48 12.62 -9.96
N ASP A 159 -10.43 12.59 -10.92
CA ASP A 159 -10.68 11.45 -11.83
C ASP A 159 -10.64 10.06 -11.14
N THR A 160 -11.31 9.96 -10.00
CA THR A 160 -11.31 8.76 -9.15
C THR A 160 -11.82 7.53 -9.89
N ASP A 161 -12.81 7.69 -10.77
CA ASP A 161 -13.40 6.59 -11.55
C ASP A 161 -12.39 5.93 -12.49
N THR A 162 -11.53 6.73 -13.14
CA THR A 162 -10.47 6.19 -14.00
C THR A 162 -9.43 5.43 -13.19
N ASN A 163 -9.02 5.96 -12.03
CA ASN A 163 -8.08 5.26 -11.14
C ASN A 163 -8.66 3.91 -10.66
N ILE A 164 -9.91 3.91 -10.18
CA ILE A 164 -10.62 2.69 -9.76
C ILE A 164 -10.75 1.69 -10.92
N SER A 165 -11.02 2.17 -12.14
CA SER A 165 -11.12 1.31 -13.32
C SER A 165 -9.81 0.56 -13.58
N TRP A 166 -8.66 1.22 -13.42
CA TRP A 166 -7.35 0.57 -13.56
C TRP A 166 -7.01 -0.36 -12.40
N PHE A 167 -7.35 0.01 -11.17
CA PHE A 167 -7.25 -0.88 -10.01
C PHE A 167 -8.01 -2.20 -10.24
N LEU A 168 -9.28 -2.11 -10.66
CA LEU A 168 -10.11 -3.28 -10.97
C LEU A 168 -9.60 -4.05 -12.18
N HIS A 169 -9.03 -3.36 -13.17
CA HIS A 169 -8.43 -4.00 -14.33
C HIS A 169 -7.22 -4.86 -13.93
N PHE A 170 -6.31 -4.34 -13.11
CA PHE A 170 -5.18 -5.12 -12.58
C PHE A 170 -5.66 -6.32 -11.76
N TYR A 171 -6.70 -6.14 -10.95
CA TYR A 171 -7.32 -7.24 -10.20
C TYR A 171 -7.81 -8.36 -11.12
N ARG A 172 -8.52 -8.02 -12.20
CA ARG A 172 -8.98 -9.00 -13.19
C ARG A 172 -7.81 -9.69 -13.89
N MET A 173 -6.80 -8.94 -14.32
CA MET A 173 -5.61 -9.52 -14.95
C MET A 173 -4.93 -10.57 -14.06
N VAL A 174 -4.81 -10.29 -12.75
CA VAL A 174 -4.25 -11.25 -11.79
C VAL A 174 -5.14 -12.47 -11.64
N LEU A 175 -6.47 -12.30 -11.53
CA LEU A 175 -7.41 -13.42 -11.44
C LEU A 175 -7.40 -14.30 -12.69
N GLU A 176 -7.34 -13.69 -13.88
CA GLU A 176 -7.29 -14.37 -15.16
C GLU A 176 -5.98 -15.14 -15.32
N THR A 177 -4.85 -14.46 -15.16
CA THR A 177 -3.52 -15.05 -15.46
C THR A 177 -2.97 -15.92 -14.34
N GLY A 178 -3.31 -15.63 -13.08
CA GLY A 178 -2.85 -16.38 -11.92
C GLY A 178 -3.77 -17.53 -11.52
N PHE A 179 -5.08 -17.41 -11.80
CA PHE A 179 -6.09 -18.34 -11.26
C PHE A 179 -7.12 -18.84 -12.30
N GLY A 180 -6.98 -18.50 -13.59
CA GLY A 180 -7.88 -18.97 -14.65
C GLY A 180 -9.32 -18.47 -14.54
N ARG A 181 -9.55 -17.36 -13.83
CA ARG A 181 -10.89 -16.79 -13.59
C ARG A 181 -11.25 -15.76 -14.66
N GLU A 182 -11.54 -16.25 -15.86
CA GLU A 182 -11.99 -15.40 -16.98
C GLU A 182 -13.38 -14.78 -16.72
N LYS A 183 -13.55 -13.53 -17.17
CA LYS A 183 -14.88 -12.92 -17.27
C LYS A 183 -15.71 -13.69 -18.28
N ARG A 184 -16.74 -14.41 -17.81
CA ARG A 184 -17.80 -14.91 -18.71
C ARG A 184 -18.61 -13.76 -19.28
#